data_AF-A0A497RVD1-F1
#
_entry.id   AF-A0A497RVD1-F1
#
_cell.length_a   1.000
_cell.length_b   1.000
_cell.length_c   1.000
_cell.angle_alpha   90.00
_cell.angle_beta   90.00
_cell.angle_gamma   90.00
#
_symmetry.space_group_name_H-M   'P 1'
#
loop_
_entity.id
_entity.type
_entity.pdbx_description
1 polymer ?
#
loop_
_entity_poly.entity_id
_entity_poly.type
_entity_poly.pdbx_seq_one_letter_code
_entity_poly.pdbx_strand_id
1 'polypeptide(L)'
;MSFKAPVTTTNRDLLRLNRVLDTYGSIRDGRLAFALARNRLSIKSYTDTLDEIRTPAPDDPELLEKYKVYEGKRLELNKKHARKDADGNPMQNQGGFMIEDQVAFDAAYKALGKKHPEAVAERDRISKAFDDAMGMEVDYQPYAIPYRKVPENAIAAQDLAIFLEFEIITGEPDWGDDDDEAEDLPAPTPIKKSRPKGAAKKRKKK
;
A
#
# COMPACT_ATOMS: atom_id res chain seq x y z
N MET A 1 2.38 -18.57 -20.16
CA MET A 1 2.91 -18.05 -18.90
C MET A 1 4.34 -18.51 -18.85
N SER A 2 5.27 -17.62 -18.55
CA SER A 2 6.69 -17.89 -18.58
C SER A 2 7.40 -16.87 -17.72
N PHE A 3 8.60 -17.22 -17.27
CA PHE A 3 9.50 -16.22 -16.73
C PHE A 3 9.92 -15.24 -17.81
N LYS A 4 10.04 -13.97 -17.44
CA LYS A 4 10.59 -12.91 -18.26
C LYS A 4 12.10 -12.77 -18.01
N ALA A 5 12.71 -11.84 -18.74
CA ALA A 5 14.05 -11.39 -18.38
C ALA A 5 14.01 -10.80 -16.95
N PRO A 6 15.10 -10.89 -16.19
CA PRO A 6 15.21 -10.17 -14.93
C PRO A 6 15.03 -8.67 -15.13
N VAL A 7 14.32 -8.03 -14.20
CA VAL A 7 14.13 -6.59 -14.09
C VAL A 7 14.88 -6.14 -12.84
N THR A 8 15.77 -5.17 -12.99
CA THR A 8 16.45 -4.55 -11.86
C THR A 8 15.49 -3.58 -11.17
N THR A 9 15.32 -3.76 -9.86
CA THR A 9 14.35 -3.03 -9.03
C THR A 9 14.92 -2.84 -7.63
N THR A 10 14.27 -2.04 -6.77
CA THR A 10 14.69 -1.94 -5.36
C THR A 10 13.94 -2.90 -4.45
N ASN A 11 14.52 -3.24 -3.30
CA ASN A 11 13.83 -3.96 -2.23
C ASN A 11 12.56 -3.22 -1.75
N ARG A 12 12.55 -1.88 -1.80
CA ARG A 12 11.35 -1.08 -1.52
C ARG A 12 10.20 -1.41 -2.46
N ASP A 13 10.50 -1.51 -3.74
CA ASP A 13 9.49 -1.78 -4.76
C ASP A 13 9.02 -3.24 -4.67
N LEU A 14 9.92 -4.18 -4.36
CA LEU A 14 9.52 -5.57 -4.07
C LEU A 14 8.63 -5.69 -2.83
N LEU A 15 8.89 -4.90 -1.78
CA LEU A 15 8.02 -4.86 -0.60
C LEU A 15 6.63 -4.27 -0.94
N ARG A 16 6.58 -3.25 -1.81
CA ARG A 16 5.33 -2.71 -2.36
C ARG A 16 4.58 -3.80 -3.15
N LEU A 17 5.27 -4.50 -4.04
CA LEU A 17 4.72 -5.61 -4.82
C LEU A 17 4.18 -6.73 -3.91
N ASN A 18 4.92 -7.12 -2.87
CA ASN A 18 4.48 -8.18 -1.96
C ASN A 18 3.15 -7.85 -1.28
N ARG A 19 2.95 -6.61 -0.83
CA ARG A 19 1.68 -6.15 -0.22
C ARG A 19 0.51 -6.27 -1.20
N VAL A 20 0.73 -5.92 -2.46
CA VAL A 20 -0.28 -6.06 -3.51
C VAL A 20 -0.58 -7.54 -3.74
N LEU A 21 0.44 -8.37 -3.90
CA LEU A 21 0.27 -9.82 -4.07
C LEU A 21 -0.55 -10.43 -2.92
N ASP A 22 -0.31 -10.01 -1.67
CA ASP A 22 -1.05 -10.49 -0.50
C ASP A 22 -2.54 -10.13 -0.52
N THR A 23 -2.91 -8.99 -1.10
CA THR A 23 -4.32 -8.57 -1.27
C THR A 23 -5.10 -9.57 -2.13
N TYR A 24 -4.45 -10.24 -3.08
CA TYR A 24 -5.05 -11.18 -4.01
C TYR A 24 -4.83 -12.66 -3.64
N GLY A 25 -4.46 -12.96 -2.40
CA GLY A 25 -4.20 -14.33 -1.94
C GLY A 25 -5.40 -15.29 -2.02
N SER A 26 -6.63 -14.76 -2.10
CA SER A 26 -7.89 -15.51 -2.15
C SER A 26 -8.52 -15.60 -3.55
N ILE A 27 -7.80 -15.17 -4.59
CA ILE A 27 -8.31 -15.16 -5.96
C ILE A 27 -8.64 -16.58 -6.44
N ARG A 28 -9.83 -16.75 -7.04
CA ARG A 28 -10.34 -18.07 -7.44
C ARG A 28 -9.94 -18.50 -8.84
N ASP A 29 -9.55 -17.57 -9.70
CA ASP A 29 -9.06 -17.92 -11.04
C ASP A 29 -7.73 -18.66 -10.93
N GLY A 30 -7.69 -19.92 -11.35
CA GLY A 30 -6.53 -20.79 -11.14
C GLY A 30 -5.27 -20.33 -11.87
N ARG A 31 -5.40 -19.64 -13.02
CA ARG A 31 -4.24 -19.17 -13.80
C ARG A 31 -3.60 -17.96 -13.16
N LEU A 32 -4.43 -16.99 -12.80
CA LEU A 32 -4.01 -15.79 -12.10
C LEU A 32 -3.48 -16.14 -10.71
N ALA A 33 -4.20 -16.97 -9.93
CA ALA A 33 -3.74 -17.44 -8.63
C ALA A 33 -2.35 -18.09 -8.71
N PHE A 34 -2.13 -18.95 -9.72
CA PHE A 34 -0.83 -19.57 -9.94
C PHE A 34 0.27 -18.54 -10.25
N ALA A 35 -0.03 -17.57 -11.14
CA ALA A 35 0.94 -16.53 -11.48
C ALA A 35 1.31 -15.66 -10.27
N LEU A 36 0.32 -15.22 -9.49
CA LEU A 36 0.56 -14.42 -8.29
C LEU A 36 1.34 -15.22 -7.23
N ALA A 37 1.01 -16.51 -7.04
CA ALA A 37 1.73 -17.38 -6.12
C ALA A 37 3.20 -17.59 -6.52
N ARG A 38 3.47 -17.75 -7.82
CA ARG A 38 4.85 -17.85 -8.35
C ARG A 38 5.65 -16.57 -8.08
N ASN A 39 5.05 -15.42 -8.33
CA ASN A 39 5.70 -14.14 -8.08
C ASN A 39 5.95 -13.90 -6.58
N ARG A 40 5.00 -14.25 -5.71
CA ARG A 40 5.19 -14.19 -4.26
C ARG A 40 6.36 -15.08 -3.81
N LEU A 41 6.43 -16.31 -4.33
CA LEU A 41 7.53 -17.21 -4.01
C LEU A 41 8.89 -16.66 -4.49
N SER A 42 8.95 -16.06 -5.67
CA SER A 42 10.19 -15.50 -6.22
C SER A 42 10.71 -14.28 -5.46
N ILE A 43 9.85 -13.55 -4.76
CA ILE A 43 10.27 -12.38 -3.97
C ILE A 43 10.46 -12.70 -2.48
N LYS A 44 10.09 -13.92 -2.05
CA LYS A 44 10.05 -14.30 -0.64
C LYS A 44 11.41 -14.12 0.06
N SER A 45 12.50 -14.51 -0.59
CA SER A 45 13.85 -14.38 0.01
C SER A 45 14.19 -12.92 0.32
N TYR A 46 13.79 -11.98 -0.55
CA TYR A 46 14.03 -10.55 -0.32
C TYR A 46 13.22 -10.04 0.88
N THR A 47 11.95 -10.43 0.97
CA THR A 47 11.10 -10.05 2.11
C THR A 47 11.58 -10.69 3.42
N ASP A 48 12.04 -11.93 3.39
CA ASP A 48 12.57 -12.62 4.56
C ASP A 48 13.82 -11.90 5.10
N THR A 49 14.76 -11.51 4.22
CA THR A 49 15.93 -10.73 4.62
C THR A 49 15.55 -9.39 5.24
N LEU A 50 14.54 -8.70 4.70
CA LEU A 50 14.04 -7.45 5.29
C LEU A 50 13.44 -7.65 6.69
N ASP A 51 12.76 -8.77 6.93
CA ASP A 51 12.21 -9.12 8.25
C ASP A 51 13.29 -9.55 9.25
N GLU A 52 14.34 -10.24 8.78
CA GLU A 52 15.51 -10.59 9.58
C GLU A 52 16.23 -9.32 10.08
N ILE A 53 16.44 -8.32 9.22
CA ILE A 53 17.04 -7.03 9.61
C ILE A 53 16.23 -6.34 10.72
N ARG A 54 14.91 -6.50 10.71
CA ARG A 54 14.01 -5.93 11.72
C ARG A 54 14.01 -6.66 13.04
N THR A 55 14.61 -7.84 13.09
CA THR A 55 14.70 -8.63 14.32
C THR A 55 15.76 -8.01 15.24
N PRO A 56 15.38 -7.50 16.43
CA PRO A 56 16.34 -6.92 17.35
C PRO A 56 17.19 -8.00 18.01
N ALA A 57 18.50 -7.76 18.09
CA ALA A 57 19.45 -8.55 18.87
C ALA A 57 19.23 -10.09 18.81
N PRO A 58 19.20 -10.72 17.62
CA PRO A 58 18.84 -12.14 17.48
C PRO A 58 19.77 -13.08 18.27
N ASP A 59 21.03 -12.68 18.45
CA ASP A 59 22.07 -13.46 19.13
C ASP A 59 22.37 -12.96 20.56
N ASP A 60 21.62 -11.99 21.07
CA ASP A 60 21.81 -11.42 22.42
C ASP A 60 20.47 -11.31 23.17
N PRO A 61 20.10 -12.35 23.94
CA PRO A 61 18.85 -12.37 24.70
C PRO A 61 18.72 -11.27 25.75
N GLU A 62 19.83 -10.79 26.33
CA GLU A 62 19.80 -9.73 27.34
C GLU A 62 19.48 -8.38 26.69
N LEU A 63 20.14 -8.07 25.57
CA LEU A 63 19.84 -6.87 24.79
C LEU A 63 18.42 -6.90 24.23
N LEU A 64 17.95 -8.06 23.75
CA LEU A 64 16.58 -8.25 23.30
C LEU A 64 15.56 -7.89 24.40
N GLU A 65 15.80 -8.30 25.65
CA GLU A 65 14.91 -7.98 26.76
C GLU A 65 14.93 -6.48 27.09
N LYS A 66 16.13 -5.86 27.13
CA LYS A 66 16.26 -4.40 27.30
C LYS A 66 15.53 -3.64 26.20
N TYR A 67 15.64 -4.10 24.95
CA TYR A 67 14.94 -3.53 23.80
C TYR A 67 13.42 -3.62 23.95
N LYS A 68 12.88 -4.79 24.33
CA LYS A 68 11.45 -4.98 24.59
C LYS A 68 10.93 -4.04 25.69
N VAL A 69 11.68 -3.91 26.80
CA VAL A 69 11.33 -3.00 27.89
C VAL A 69 11.31 -1.55 27.42
N TYR A 70 12.31 -1.14 26.63
CA TYR A 70 12.36 0.20 26.05
C TYR A 70 11.18 0.46 25.10
N GLU A 71 10.90 -0.45 24.18
CA GLU A 71 9.79 -0.33 23.22
C GLU A 71 8.43 -0.28 23.92
N GLY A 72 8.23 -1.07 24.97
CA GLY A 72 7.05 -1.00 25.83
C GLY A 72 6.87 0.39 26.45
N LYS A 73 7.93 0.93 27.06
CA LYS A 73 7.91 2.29 27.64
C LYS A 73 7.71 3.37 26.59
N ARG A 74 8.28 3.20 25.39
CA ARG A 74 8.08 4.12 24.26
C ARG A 74 6.61 4.12 23.82
N LEU A 75 6.00 2.95 23.72
CA LEU A 75 4.59 2.81 23.38
C LEU A 75 3.68 3.47 24.44
N GLU A 76 3.96 3.25 25.73
CA GLU A 76 3.24 3.90 26.83
C GLU A 76 3.37 5.42 26.77
N LEU A 77 4.58 5.92 26.49
CA LEU A 77 4.82 7.35 26.33
C LEU A 77 4.01 7.92 25.16
N ASN A 78 4.00 7.25 24.01
CA ASN A 78 3.19 7.66 22.86
C ASN A 78 1.71 7.70 23.25
N LYS A 79 1.18 6.67 23.90
CA LYS A 79 -0.22 6.62 24.36
C LYS A 79 -0.54 7.72 25.36
N LYS A 80 0.38 8.07 26.25
CA LYS A 80 0.18 9.12 27.26
C LYS A 80 0.07 10.51 26.63
N HIS A 81 0.90 10.80 25.62
CA HIS A 81 0.95 12.10 24.95
C HIS A 81 0.07 12.18 23.69
N ALA A 82 -0.58 11.08 23.32
CA ALA A 82 -1.53 11.05 22.22
C ALA A 82 -2.80 11.84 22.56
N ARG A 83 -3.27 12.62 21.59
CA ARG A 83 -4.61 13.20 21.55
C ARG A 83 -5.64 12.11 21.78
N LYS A 84 -6.65 12.41 22.59
CA LYS A 84 -7.74 11.48 22.90
C LYS A 84 -8.98 11.76 22.05
N ASP A 85 -9.69 10.70 21.69
CA ASP A 85 -11.04 10.80 21.13
C ASP A 85 -12.09 11.04 22.24
N ALA A 86 -13.37 11.07 21.85
CA ALA A 86 -14.48 11.28 22.77
C ALA A 86 -14.60 10.17 23.83
N ASP A 87 -14.10 8.98 23.55
CA ASP A 87 -14.12 7.82 24.44
C ASP A 87 -12.86 7.72 25.32
N GLY A 88 -11.94 8.69 25.20
CA GLY A 88 -10.68 8.73 25.95
C GLY A 88 -9.57 7.85 25.38
N ASN A 89 -9.76 7.27 24.17
CA ASN A 89 -8.77 6.43 23.53
C ASN A 89 -7.74 7.26 22.74
N PRO A 90 -6.47 6.83 22.68
CA PRO A 90 -5.46 7.48 21.85
C PRO A 90 -5.84 7.48 20.36
N MET A 91 -5.91 8.64 19.75
CA MET A 91 -6.10 8.78 18.30
C MET A 91 -4.84 8.37 17.54
N GLN A 92 -5.02 7.69 16.41
CA GLN A 92 -3.93 7.28 15.51
C GLN A 92 -4.11 7.88 14.12
N ASN A 93 -2.99 8.19 13.45
CA ASN A 93 -2.96 8.61 12.06
C ASN A 93 -1.73 8.00 11.35
N GLN A 94 -1.91 7.51 10.12
CA GLN A 94 -0.84 6.98 9.26
C GLN A 94 0.13 6.00 9.98
N GLY A 95 -0.41 5.12 10.84
CA GLY A 95 0.37 4.11 11.56
C GLY A 95 1.08 4.60 12.83
N GLY A 96 0.81 5.82 13.31
CA GLY A 96 1.34 6.35 14.56
C GLY A 96 0.29 7.02 15.45
N PHE A 97 0.67 7.39 16.67
CA PHE A 97 -0.19 8.16 17.58
C PHE A 97 -0.15 9.65 17.22
N MET A 98 -1.31 10.31 17.25
CA MET A 98 -1.38 11.77 17.06
C MET A 98 -0.96 12.46 18.37
N ILE A 99 0.26 12.96 18.46
CA ILE A 99 0.77 13.60 19.68
C ILE A 99 0.20 15.02 19.83
N GLU A 100 -0.33 15.34 21.01
CA GLU A 100 -0.95 16.64 21.30
C GLU A 100 0.08 17.71 21.71
N ASP A 101 0.96 17.37 22.65
CA ASP A 101 2.07 18.23 23.09
C ASP A 101 3.41 17.61 22.68
N GLN A 102 3.89 18.05 21.51
CA GLN A 102 5.14 17.57 20.94
C GLN A 102 6.36 17.95 21.82
N VAL A 103 6.35 19.12 22.46
CA VAL A 103 7.49 19.60 23.25
C VAL A 103 7.66 18.77 24.52
N ALA A 104 6.57 18.53 25.24
CA ALA A 104 6.61 17.68 26.43
C ALA A 104 6.94 16.22 26.06
N PHE A 105 6.41 15.73 24.95
CA PHE A 105 6.73 14.41 24.43
C PHE A 105 8.22 14.26 24.11
N ASP A 106 8.81 15.19 23.36
CA ASP A 106 10.22 15.13 22.95
C ASP A 106 11.16 15.16 24.17
N ALA A 107 10.83 15.96 25.18
CA ALA A 107 11.58 16.01 26.44
C ALA A 107 11.52 14.66 27.18
N ALA A 108 10.34 14.06 27.30
CA ALA A 108 10.14 12.77 27.94
C ALA A 108 10.80 11.63 27.14
N TYR A 109 10.72 11.68 25.81
CA TYR A 109 11.32 10.69 24.92
C TYR A 109 12.86 10.73 25.01
N LYS A 110 13.45 11.93 25.03
CA LYS A 110 14.89 12.10 25.27
C LYS A 110 15.32 11.58 26.64
N ALA A 111 14.52 11.81 27.68
CA ALA A 111 14.79 11.27 29.02
C ALA A 111 14.69 9.73 29.05
N LEU A 112 13.74 9.14 28.31
CA LEU A 112 13.63 7.70 28.15
C LEU A 112 14.87 7.13 27.44
N GLY A 113 15.31 7.75 26.35
CA GLY A 113 16.50 7.30 25.61
C GLY A 113 17.77 7.30 26.46
N LYS A 114 17.97 8.32 27.31
CA LYS A 114 19.10 8.35 28.27
C LYS A 114 19.09 7.20 29.27
N LYS A 115 17.92 6.64 29.61
CA LYS A 115 17.79 5.51 30.53
C LYS A 115 18.01 4.16 29.86
N HIS A 116 17.93 4.09 28.54
CA HIS A 116 18.04 2.85 27.75
C HIS A 116 18.98 3.02 26.56
N PRO A 117 20.24 3.42 26.77
CA PRO A 117 21.16 3.77 25.69
C PRO A 117 21.40 2.60 24.71
N GLU A 118 21.53 1.37 25.22
CA GLU A 118 21.75 0.17 24.41
C GLU A 118 20.56 -0.15 23.49
N ALA A 119 19.33 -0.06 24.02
CA ALA A 119 18.12 -0.27 23.23
C ALA A 119 17.91 0.82 22.17
N VAL A 120 18.27 2.07 22.48
CA VAL A 120 18.25 3.16 21.49
C VAL A 120 19.27 2.90 20.38
N ALA A 121 20.50 2.54 20.74
CA ALA A 121 21.53 2.21 19.76
C ALA A 121 21.11 1.05 18.85
N GLU A 122 20.48 0.01 19.41
CA GLU A 122 19.95 -1.11 18.64
C GLU A 122 18.80 -0.69 17.71
N ARG A 123 17.89 0.15 18.18
CA ARG A 123 16.82 0.70 17.35
C ARG A 123 17.37 1.50 16.17
N ASP A 124 18.40 2.32 16.41
CA ASP A 124 19.04 3.14 15.38
C ASP A 124 19.80 2.26 14.38
N ARG A 125 20.48 1.20 14.86
CA ARG A 125 21.11 0.18 14.02
C ARG A 125 20.09 -0.47 13.08
N ILE A 126 18.97 -0.95 13.61
CA ILE A 126 17.90 -1.59 12.83
C ILE A 126 17.33 -0.61 11.82
N SER A 127 17.01 0.62 12.24
CA SER A 127 16.41 1.64 11.36
C SER A 127 17.33 1.94 10.18
N LYS A 128 18.62 2.17 10.46
CA LYS A 128 19.61 2.44 9.42
C LYS A 128 19.82 1.23 8.49
N ALA A 129 20.02 0.05 9.05
CA ALA A 129 20.23 -1.16 8.27
C ALA A 129 19.01 -1.47 7.37
N PHE A 130 17.80 -1.22 7.87
CA PHE A 130 16.58 -1.39 7.10
C PHE A 130 16.47 -0.35 5.98
N ASP A 131 16.75 0.93 6.25
CA ASP A 131 16.71 1.99 5.24
C ASP A 131 17.74 1.76 4.13
N ASP A 132 18.96 1.35 4.50
CA ASP A 132 20.02 0.99 3.56
C ASP A 132 19.58 -0.21 2.70
N ALA A 133 19.04 -1.27 3.33
CA ALA A 133 18.57 -2.46 2.62
C ALA A 133 17.40 -2.16 1.66
N MET A 134 16.51 -1.25 2.02
CA MET A 134 15.38 -0.85 1.17
C MET A 134 15.82 -0.17 -0.13
N GLY A 135 16.98 0.48 -0.12
CA GLY A 135 17.56 1.14 -1.30
C GLY A 135 18.41 0.23 -2.19
N MET A 136 18.67 -1.02 -1.77
CA MET A 136 19.48 -1.95 -2.57
C MET A 136 18.74 -2.39 -3.83
N GLU A 137 19.45 -2.33 -4.96
CA GLU A 137 18.99 -2.89 -6.23
C GLU A 137 19.14 -4.42 -6.22
N VAL A 138 18.13 -5.08 -6.76
CA VAL A 138 18.04 -6.54 -6.87
C VAL A 138 17.45 -6.92 -8.21
N ASP A 139 17.90 -8.06 -8.74
CA ASP A 139 17.36 -8.62 -9.97
C ASP A 139 16.15 -9.51 -9.64
N TYR A 140 14.99 -9.08 -10.13
CA TYR A 140 13.73 -9.79 -9.96
C TYR A 140 13.29 -10.41 -11.27
N GLN A 141 12.95 -11.70 -11.28
CA GLN A 141 12.47 -12.39 -12.46
C GLN A 141 10.96 -12.62 -12.40
N PRO A 142 10.13 -11.80 -13.09
CA PRO A 142 8.69 -11.95 -13.00
C PRO A 142 8.19 -13.17 -13.77
N TYR A 143 7.15 -13.80 -13.22
CA TYR A 143 6.37 -14.82 -13.88
C TYR A 143 5.13 -14.19 -14.52
N ALA A 144 5.14 -14.08 -15.84
CA ALA A 144 4.17 -13.28 -16.58
C ALA A 144 2.91 -14.06 -17.01
N ILE A 145 1.76 -13.38 -16.93
CA ILE A 145 0.48 -13.77 -17.51
C ILE A 145 0.01 -12.70 -18.51
N PRO A 146 -0.45 -13.07 -19.72
CA PRO A 146 -1.02 -12.10 -20.65
C PRO A 146 -2.30 -11.45 -20.10
N TYR A 147 -2.52 -10.17 -20.33
CA TYR A 147 -3.67 -9.39 -19.87
C TYR A 147 -5.00 -10.05 -20.24
N ARG A 148 -5.16 -10.48 -21.50
CA ARG A 148 -6.33 -11.24 -21.98
C ARG A 148 -6.68 -12.53 -21.21
N LYS A 149 -5.79 -13.00 -20.32
CA LYS A 149 -6.02 -14.17 -19.45
C LYS A 149 -6.34 -13.78 -18.01
N VAL A 150 -6.34 -12.50 -17.69
CA VAL A 150 -6.76 -11.93 -16.41
C VAL A 150 -8.26 -11.73 -16.49
N PRO A 151 -9.07 -12.29 -15.56
CA PRO A 151 -10.50 -12.06 -15.57
C PRO A 151 -10.83 -10.59 -15.34
N GLU A 152 -11.88 -10.09 -16.00
CA GLU A 152 -12.37 -8.74 -15.81
C GLU A 152 -12.69 -8.47 -14.33
N ASN A 153 -12.33 -7.28 -13.85
CA ASN A 153 -12.56 -6.83 -12.48
C ASN A 153 -11.91 -7.70 -11.39
N ALA A 154 -11.02 -8.64 -11.75
CA ALA A 154 -10.33 -9.48 -10.78
C ALA A 154 -9.25 -8.71 -9.98
N ILE A 155 -8.79 -7.58 -10.51
CA ILE A 155 -7.73 -6.75 -9.97
C ILE A 155 -8.19 -5.28 -10.02
N ALA A 156 -8.02 -4.56 -8.91
CA ALA A 156 -8.29 -3.12 -8.87
C ALA A 156 -7.32 -2.36 -9.77
N ALA A 157 -7.80 -1.29 -10.43
CA ALA A 157 -6.99 -0.53 -11.40
C ALA A 157 -5.64 -0.04 -10.85
N GLN A 158 -5.62 0.40 -9.58
CA GLN A 158 -4.41 0.85 -8.88
C GLN A 158 -3.36 -0.26 -8.70
N ASP A 159 -3.80 -1.50 -8.52
CA ASP A 159 -2.93 -2.66 -8.31
C ASP A 159 -2.50 -3.28 -9.64
N LEU A 160 -3.36 -3.19 -10.65
CA LEU A 160 -3.02 -3.57 -12.03
C LEU A 160 -1.83 -2.77 -12.55
N ALA A 161 -1.77 -1.46 -12.26
CA ALA A 161 -0.63 -0.62 -12.62
C ALA A 161 0.69 -1.17 -12.04
N ILE A 162 0.67 -1.71 -10.82
CA ILE A 162 1.85 -2.31 -10.17
C ILE A 162 2.21 -3.63 -10.88
N PHE A 163 1.24 -4.47 -11.20
CA PHE A 163 1.53 -5.71 -11.93
C PHE A 163 2.03 -5.49 -13.36
N LEU A 164 1.63 -4.39 -14.02
CA LEU A 164 2.17 -3.98 -15.31
C LEU A 164 3.59 -3.43 -15.18
N GLU A 165 3.86 -2.58 -14.19
CA GLU A 165 5.20 -2.05 -13.86
C GLU A 165 6.23 -3.18 -13.67
N PHE A 166 5.82 -4.26 -13.00
CA PHE A 166 6.65 -5.44 -12.73
C PHE A 166 6.58 -6.54 -13.81
N GLU A 167 5.93 -6.28 -14.95
CA GLU A 167 5.72 -7.26 -16.03
C GLU A 167 5.07 -8.60 -15.61
N ILE A 168 4.37 -8.63 -14.48
CA ILE A 168 3.59 -9.80 -14.05
C ILE A 168 2.37 -9.96 -14.97
N ILE A 169 1.75 -8.86 -15.35
CA ILE A 169 0.71 -8.82 -16.38
C ILE A 169 1.30 -8.17 -17.61
N THR A 170 1.06 -8.76 -18.78
CA THR A 170 1.71 -8.33 -20.03
C THR A 170 0.72 -8.17 -21.18
N GLY A 171 0.99 -7.20 -22.05
CA GLY A 171 0.07 -6.78 -23.10
C GLY A 171 -0.79 -5.60 -22.66
N GLU A 172 -1.45 -4.98 -23.63
CA GLU A 172 -2.32 -3.83 -23.36
C GLU A 172 -3.70 -4.32 -22.89
N PRO A 173 -4.36 -3.55 -22.02
CA PRO A 173 -5.81 -3.65 -21.92
C PRO A 173 -6.38 -3.38 -23.31
N ASP A 174 -7.14 -4.34 -23.82
CA ASP A 174 -7.95 -4.10 -24.99
C ASP A 174 -9.02 -3.10 -24.57
N TRP A 175 -8.73 -1.81 -24.77
CA TRP A 175 -9.64 -0.73 -24.41
C TRP A 175 -10.83 -0.65 -25.36
N GLY A 176 -10.93 -1.57 -26.33
CA GLY A 176 -11.86 -1.44 -27.43
C GLY A 176 -11.65 -0.08 -28.07
N ASP A 177 -10.68 0.03 -28.97
CA ASP A 177 -10.89 0.96 -30.08
C ASP A 177 -12.05 0.37 -30.89
N ASP A 178 -13.28 0.47 -30.35
CA ASP A 178 -14.52 0.44 -31.12
C ASP A 178 -14.55 1.74 -31.94
N ASP A 179 -13.52 1.93 -32.77
CA ASP A 179 -13.50 2.77 -33.96
C ASP A 179 -14.09 1.98 -35.15
N ASP A 180 -14.75 0.85 -34.87
CA ASP A 180 -15.59 0.14 -35.84
C ASP A 180 -16.99 0.76 -35.85
N GLU A 181 -17.18 1.60 -36.87
CA GLU A 181 -18.44 2.08 -37.40
C GLU A 181 -19.19 3.10 -36.53
N ALA A 182 -18.89 4.37 -36.80
CA ALA A 182 -19.94 5.37 -36.88
C ALA A 182 -20.95 4.92 -37.95
N GLU A 183 -21.85 3.98 -37.60
CA GLU A 183 -23.08 3.78 -38.35
C GLU A 183 -23.72 5.16 -38.50
N ASP A 184 -24.08 5.50 -39.74
CA ASP A 184 -24.84 6.69 -40.12
C ASP A 184 -26.05 6.86 -39.20
N LEU A 185 -25.85 7.51 -38.04
CA LEU A 185 -26.94 7.89 -37.16
C LEU A 185 -27.77 8.89 -37.96
N PRO A 186 -29.05 8.60 -38.23
CA PRO A 186 -29.88 9.49 -39.02
C PRO A 186 -29.89 10.86 -38.34
N ALA A 187 -29.62 11.89 -39.14
CA ALA A 187 -29.55 13.27 -38.67
C ALA A 187 -30.73 13.59 -37.73
N PRO A 188 -30.48 14.23 -36.57
CA PRO A 188 -31.52 14.50 -35.59
C PRO A 188 -32.64 15.31 -36.28
N THR A 189 -33.85 14.75 -36.25
CA THR A 189 -35.01 15.42 -36.81
C THR A 189 -35.22 16.74 -36.06
N PRO A 190 -35.41 17.88 -36.76
CA PRO A 190 -35.55 19.17 -36.08
C PRO A 190 -36.76 19.16 -35.16
N ILE A 191 -36.49 19.23 -33.86
CA ILE A 191 -37.50 19.35 -32.81
C ILE A 191 -38.24 20.68 -33.05
N LYS A 192 -39.51 20.58 -33.47
CA LYS A 192 -40.42 21.72 -33.52
C LYS A 192 -40.55 22.28 -32.10
N LYS A 193 -39.96 23.45 -31.86
CA LYS A 193 -40.13 24.23 -30.62
C LYS A 193 -41.61 24.56 -30.45
N SER A 194 -42.34 23.75 -29.69
CA SER A 194 -43.65 24.13 -29.19
C SER A 194 -43.45 25.17 -28.08
N ARG A 195 -43.89 26.39 -28.38
CA ARG A 195 -43.90 27.50 -27.45
C ARG A 195 -44.77 27.13 -26.23
N PRO A 196 -44.30 27.25 -24.98
CA PRO A 196 -45.17 27.08 -23.84
C PRO A 196 -46.14 28.27 -23.78
N LYS A 197 -47.44 27.98 -23.87
CA LYS A 197 -48.50 28.94 -23.53
C LYS A 197 -48.47 29.16 -22.03
N GLY A 198 -48.29 30.41 -21.63
CA GLY A 198 -48.30 30.82 -20.24
C GLY A 198 -49.66 30.64 -19.56
N ALA A 199 -49.61 30.43 -18.25
CA ALA A 199 -50.68 30.73 -17.29
C ALA A 199 -49.97 31.06 -15.96
N ALA A 200 -49.80 32.34 -15.60
CA ALA A 200 -50.77 33.18 -14.90
C ALA A 200 -51.03 32.76 -13.44
N LYS A 201 -50.32 33.47 -12.54
CA LYS A 201 -50.70 33.93 -11.19
C LYS A 201 -51.94 33.27 -10.52
N LYS A 202 -51.77 32.90 -9.24
CA LYS A 202 -52.50 33.55 -8.13
C LYS A 202 -51.87 33.28 -6.76
N ARG A 203 -51.46 34.37 -6.11
CA ARG A 203 -51.18 34.48 -4.66
C ARG A 203 -52.51 34.57 -3.90
N LYS A 204 -52.62 33.87 -2.78
CA LYS A 204 -53.38 34.22 -1.55
C LYS A 204 -52.70 33.42 -0.42
N LYS A 205 -51.98 33.99 0.57
CA LYS A 205 -52.42 34.81 1.72
C LYS A 205 -53.71 34.29 2.36
N LYS A 206 -53.59 33.44 3.37
CA LYS A 206 -53.60 33.81 4.79
C LYS A 206 -53.11 32.64 5.62
#